data_AF-A0A1I7JT22-F1
#
_entry.id   AF-A0A1I7JT22-F1
#
_cell.length_a   1.000
_cell.length_b   1.000
_cell.length_c   1.000
_cell.angle_alpha   90.00
_cell.angle_beta   90.00
_cell.angle_gamma   90.00
#
_symmetry.space_group_name_H-M   'P 1'
#
loop_
_entity.id
_entity.type
_entity.pdbx_description
1 polymer ?
#
loop_
_entity_poly.entity_id
_entity_poly.type
_entity_poly.pdbx_seq_one_letter_code
_entity_poly.pdbx_strand_id
1 'polypeptide(L)'
;MSKYSELAKKILDLSGGESNIAVANHCATRLRLTLNKPSEFNESGIKAIKGVMGVVNRGKEVQIIIETDVGNVYNEFVKLGTFTKAKEVSESDESDEKKGKASLIVDFISGTFVPVLPILVAAGLVSAVLNICVTFFGLSSETGTYIVLNTINNEPVNNFVYSYLFLRNNQNY
;
A
#
# COMPACT_ATOMS: atom_id res chain seq x y z
N MET A 1 -11.77 -28.64 -4.16
CA MET A 1 -10.83 -27.50 -4.14
C MET A 1 -11.54 -26.30 -4.72
N SER A 2 -11.28 -25.09 -4.21
CA SER A 2 -11.85 -23.86 -4.80
C SER A 2 -11.26 -23.63 -6.19
N LYS A 3 -12.05 -23.10 -7.14
CA LYS A 3 -11.60 -22.72 -8.49
C LYS A 3 -10.34 -21.84 -8.47
N TYR A 4 -10.22 -21.00 -7.43
CA TYR A 4 -9.08 -20.10 -7.22
C TYR A 4 -7.82 -20.83 -6.75
N SER A 5 -7.98 -21.91 -5.98
CA SER A 5 -6.87 -22.73 -5.49
C SER A 5 -6.19 -23.50 -6.62
N GLU A 6 -6.98 -24.06 -7.55
CA GLU A 6 -6.43 -24.71 -8.76
C GLU A 6 -5.73 -23.71 -9.68
N LEU A 7 -6.29 -22.50 -9.82
CA LEU A 7 -5.71 -21.43 -10.62
C LEU A 7 -4.38 -20.97 -10.00
N ALA A 8 -4.36 -20.72 -8.69
CA ALA A 8 -3.17 -20.33 -7.95
C ALA A 8 -2.05 -21.39 -8.07
N LYS A 9 -2.40 -22.68 -7.94
CA LYS A 9 -1.45 -23.79 -8.09
C LYS A 9 -0.85 -23.85 -9.49
N LYS A 10 -1.68 -23.72 -10.54
CA LYS A 10 -1.19 -23.67 -11.93
C LYS A 10 -0.28 -22.49 -12.19
N ILE A 11 -0.59 -21.32 -11.64
CA ILE A 11 0.28 -20.14 -11.73
C ILE A 11 1.62 -20.43 -11.05
N LEU A 12 1.60 -21.04 -9.86
CA LEU A 12 2.82 -21.38 -9.12
C LEU A 12 3.71 -22.35 -9.89
N ASP A 13 3.13 -23.44 -10.39
CA ASP A 13 3.85 -24.46 -11.15
C ASP A 13 4.50 -23.86 -12.42
N LEU A 14 3.76 -23.03 -13.15
CA LEU A 14 4.26 -22.38 -14.37
C LEU A 14 5.18 -21.18 -14.10
N SER A 15 5.26 -20.72 -12.85
CA SER A 15 6.20 -19.68 -12.45
C SER A 15 7.57 -20.23 -12.04
N GLY A 16 7.79 -21.55 -12.14
CA GLY A 16 9.03 -22.20 -11.69
C GLY A 16 8.98 -22.68 -10.25
N GLY A 17 7.78 -22.77 -9.66
CA GLY A 17 7.57 -23.24 -8.29
C GLY A 17 7.89 -22.19 -7.22
N GLU A 18 7.74 -22.60 -5.96
CA GLU A 18 7.86 -21.69 -4.80
C GLU A 18 9.24 -21.04 -4.71
N SER A 19 10.30 -21.82 -4.96
CA SER A 19 11.69 -21.35 -4.91
C SER A 19 12.00 -20.23 -5.91
N ASN A 20 11.22 -20.10 -6.98
CA ASN A 20 11.46 -19.09 -8.00
C ASN A 20 10.79 -17.74 -7.69
N ILE A 21 9.88 -17.66 -6.73
CA ILE A 21 9.17 -16.43 -6.39
C ILE A 21 9.82 -15.78 -5.17
N ALA A 22 10.38 -14.60 -5.36
CA ALA A 22 10.92 -13.79 -4.28
C ALA A 22 9.81 -13.07 -3.49
N VAL A 23 8.89 -12.43 -4.22
CA VAL A 23 7.84 -11.57 -3.66
C VAL A 23 6.56 -11.76 -4.43
N ALA A 24 5.42 -11.83 -3.73
CA ALA A 24 4.10 -11.91 -4.33
C ALA A 24 3.19 -10.82 -3.77
N ASN A 25 2.64 -9.99 -4.68
CA ASN A 25 1.75 -8.86 -4.40
C ASN A 25 0.52 -8.90 -5.30
N HIS A 26 -0.52 -8.15 -4.94
CA HIS A 26 -1.65 -7.92 -5.83
C HIS A 26 -2.11 -6.46 -5.79
N CYS A 27 -2.83 -6.06 -6.83
CA CYS A 27 -3.65 -4.85 -6.84
C CYS A 27 -5.08 -5.25 -7.20
N ALA A 28 -5.96 -4.29 -7.51
CA ALA A 28 -7.37 -4.58 -7.81
C ALA A 28 -7.60 -5.57 -8.97
N THR A 29 -6.67 -5.65 -9.95
CA THR A 29 -6.86 -6.45 -11.17
C THR A 29 -5.66 -7.31 -11.59
N ARG A 30 -4.52 -7.20 -10.88
CA ARG A 30 -3.26 -7.83 -11.29
C ARG A 30 -2.54 -8.47 -10.11
N LEU A 31 -2.06 -9.68 -10.33
CA LEU A 31 -1.14 -10.40 -9.45
C LEU A 31 0.29 -10.07 -9.93
N ARG A 32 1.11 -9.51 -9.05
CA ARG A 32 2.49 -9.11 -9.32
C ARG A 32 3.44 -10.07 -8.63
N LEU A 33 4.33 -10.69 -9.38
CA LEU A 33 5.34 -11.59 -8.85
C LEU A 33 6.73 -11.04 -9.20
N THR A 34 7.63 -11.06 -8.23
CA THR A 34 9.06 -10.85 -8.43
C THR A 34 9.73 -12.21 -8.45
N LEU A 35 10.43 -12.51 -9.54
CA LEU A 35 11.07 -13.80 -9.77
C LEU A 35 12.58 -13.75 -9.48
N ASN A 36 13.10 -14.84 -8.91
CA ASN A 36 14.53 -15.05 -8.72
C ASN A 36 15.21 -15.39 -10.05
N LYS A 37 14.58 -16.27 -10.84
CA LYS A 37 15.04 -16.74 -12.16
C LYS A 37 13.93 -16.56 -13.20
N PRO A 38 13.94 -15.44 -13.94
CA PRO A 38 12.98 -15.17 -15.00
C PRO A 38 12.90 -16.25 -16.09
N SER A 39 13.98 -16.98 -16.33
CA SER A 39 14.06 -18.03 -17.36
C SER A 39 13.18 -19.25 -17.09
N GLU A 40 12.80 -19.49 -15.82
CA GLU A 40 11.94 -20.61 -15.44
C GLU A 40 10.44 -20.26 -15.53
N PHE A 41 10.11 -19.01 -15.88
CA PHE A 41 8.74 -18.54 -16.00
C PHE A 41 8.13 -18.86 -17.37
N ASN A 42 7.05 -19.65 -17.37
CA ASN A 42 6.33 -20.02 -18.57
C ASN A 42 5.17 -19.04 -18.86
N GLU A 43 5.50 -17.95 -19.54
CA GLU A 43 4.52 -16.91 -19.91
C GLU A 43 3.38 -17.45 -20.78
N SER A 44 3.70 -18.29 -21.78
CA SER A 44 2.71 -18.86 -22.70
C SER A 44 1.74 -19.79 -21.98
N GLY A 45 2.24 -20.60 -21.06
CA GLY A 45 1.42 -21.48 -20.22
C GLY A 45 0.45 -20.69 -19.34
N ILE A 46 0.91 -19.58 -18.74
CA ILE A 46 0.07 -18.77 -17.86
C ILE A 46 -1.02 -18.04 -18.66
N LYS A 47 -0.72 -17.53 -19.86
CA LYS A 47 -1.73 -16.94 -20.75
C LYS A 47 -2.81 -17.94 -21.19
N ALA A 48 -2.50 -19.24 -21.21
CA ALA A 48 -3.46 -20.29 -21.57
C ALA A 48 -4.39 -20.70 -20.40
N ILE A 49 -4.14 -20.24 -19.17
CA ILE A 49 -4.99 -20.55 -18.04
C ILE A 49 -6.32 -19.80 -18.16
N LYS A 50 -7.43 -20.54 -18.05
CA LYS A 50 -8.77 -19.96 -17.98
C LYS A 50 -8.90 -19.05 -16.74
N GLY A 51 -9.11 -17.75 -16.97
CA GLY A 51 -9.19 -16.73 -15.93
C GLY A 51 -8.01 -15.76 -15.93
N VAL A 52 -6.96 -16.01 -16.73
CA VAL A 52 -5.90 -15.04 -17.00
C VAL A 52 -6.22 -14.31 -18.30
N MET A 53 -6.28 -12.99 -18.25
CA MET A 53 -6.52 -12.13 -19.42
C MET A 53 -5.24 -11.70 -20.12
N GLY A 54 -4.12 -11.72 -19.41
CA GLY A 54 -2.85 -11.40 -20.00
C GLY A 54 -1.71 -11.50 -18.99
N VAL A 55 -0.50 -11.44 -19.51
CA VAL A 55 0.72 -11.40 -18.73
C VAL A 55 1.59 -10.28 -19.27
N VAL A 56 2.11 -9.46 -18.37
CA VAL A 56 3.10 -8.42 -18.66
C VAL A 56 4.41 -8.87 -18.03
N ASN A 57 5.38 -9.23 -18.86
CA ASN A 57 6.68 -9.70 -18.43
C ASN A 57 7.73 -8.58 -18.57
N ARG A 58 8.39 -8.22 -17.46
CA ARG A 58 9.50 -7.27 -17.40
C ARG A 58 10.76 -7.95 -16.84
N GLY A 59 10.97 -9.21 -17.19
CA GLY A 59 12.10 -10.01 -16.72
C GLY A 59 11.93 -10.42 -15.26
N LYS A 60 12.52 -9.66 -14.33
CA LYS A 60 12.42 -9.96 -12.89
C LYS A 60 11.03 -9.71 -12.31
N GLU A 61 10.25 -8.81 -12.91
CA GLU A 61 8.88 -8.54 -12.48
C GLU A 61 7.90 -9.03 -13.53
N VAL A 62 6.94 -9.84 -13.11
CA VAL A 62 5.85 -10.33 -13.97
C VAL A 62 4.51 -9.93 -13.37
N GLN A 63 3.56 -9.55 -14.22
CA GLN A 63 2.21 -9.19 -13.80
C GLN A 63 1.20 -10.04 -14.56
N ILE A 64 0.36 -10.77 -13.83
CA ILE A 64 -0.69 -11.62 -14.35
C ILE A 64 -2.01 -10.90 -14.15
N ILE A 65 -2.77 -10.70 -15.22
CA ILE A 65 -4.03 -9.97 -15.22
C ILE A 65 -5.16 -10.98 -15.01
N ILE A 66 -5.87 -10.89 -13.88
CA ILE A 66 -6.94 -11.81 -13.46
C ILE A 66 -8.27 -11.04 -13.24
N GLU A 67 -8.21 -9.71 -13.20
CA GLU A 67 -9.34 -8.82 -12.90
C GLU A 67 -9.86 -8.97 -11.46
N THR A 68 -11.17 -8.91 -11.25
CA THR A 68 -11.82 -8.81 -9.93
C THR A 68 -11.56 -10.01 -9.02
N ASP A 69 -11.24 -11.17 -9.60
CA ASP A 69 -10.97 -12.42 -8.87
C ASP A 69 -9.56 -12.48 -8.26
N VAL A 70 -8.70 -11.49 -8.53
CA VAL A 70 -7.28 -11.54 -8.17
C VAL A 70 -7.02 -11.65 -6.66
N GLY A 71 -7.85 -11.02 -5.83
CA GLY A 71 -7.70 -11.09 -4.37
C GLY A 71 -7.93 -12.51 -3.83
N ASN A 72 -8.94 -13.21 -4.36
CA ASN A 72 -9.22 -14.60 -3.99
C ASN A 72 -8.10 -15.54 -4.45
N VAL A 73 -7.56 -15.31 -5.64
CA VAL A 73 -6.41 -16.06 -6.17
C VAL A 73 -5.17 -15.81 -5.34
N TYR A 74 -4.88 -14.56 -4.97
CA TYR A 74 -3.74 -14.21 -4.13
C TYR A 74 -3.80 -14.91 -2.77
N ASN A 75 -4.97 -14.90 -2.12
CA ASN A 75 -5.16 -15.56 -0.83
C ASN A 75 -4.90 -17.07 -0.89
N GLU A 76 -5.29 -17.73 -1.97
CA GLU A 76 -4.98 -19.15 -2.18
C GLU A 76 -3.52 -19.35 -2.59
N PHE A 77 -2.94 -18.44 -3.38
CA PHE A 77 -1.55 -18.48 -3.82
C PHE A 77 -0.58 -18.39 -2.64
N VAL A 78 -0.85 -17.50 -1.70
CA VAL A 78 -0.09 -17.35 -0.45
C VAL A 78 -0.20 -18.59 0.44
N LYS A 79 -1.32 -19.32 0.43
CA LYS A 79 -1.45 -20.56 1.22
C LYS A 79 -0.64 -21.72 0.63
N LEU A 80 -0.31 -21.65 -0.66
CA LEU A 80 0.40 -22.70 -1.37
C LEU A 80 1.92 -22.64 -1.22
N GLY A 81 2.48 -21.56 -0.66
CA GLY A 81 3.92 -21.44 -0.44
C GLY A 81 4.29 -20.36 0.60
N THR A 82 5.51 -20.46 1.10
CA THR A 82 6.14 -19.59 2.10
C THR A 82 6.75 -18.36 1.42
N PHE A 83 5.95 -17.58 0.71
CA PHE A 83 6.44 -16.39 0.02
C PHE A 83 6.66 -15.24 1.00
N THR A 84 7.65 -14.40 0.73
CA THR A 84 7.72 -13.08 1.35
C THR A 84 6.52 -12.28 0.83
N LYS A 85 5.44 -12.22 1.62
CA LYS A 85 4.38 -11.23 1.39
C LYS A 85 5.05 -9.86 1.38
N ALA A 86 4.92 -9.06 0.32
CA ALA A 86 5.14 -7.65 0.59
C ALA A 86 3.99 -7.24 1.48
N LYS A 87 4.35 -6.72 2.66
CA LYS A 87 3.41 -6.18 3.64
C LYS A 87 2.35 -5.37 2.92
N GLU A 88 1.15 -5.92 2.83
CA GLU A 88 0.00 -5.05 2.78
C GLU A 88 -0.01 -4.27 4.07
N VAL A 89 -0.32 -3.00 3.95
CA VAL A 89 -0.38 -2.06 5.05
C VAL A 89 -1.66 -2.34 5.82
N SER A 90 -1.72 -3.49 6.48
CA SER A 90 -2.75 -3.87 7.44
C SER A 90 -2.17 -4.92 8.38
N GLU A 91 -1.95 -4.44 9.61
CA GLU A 91 -1.89 -5.14 10.89
C GLU A 91 -1.12 -6.46 11.00
N SER A 92 -0.09 -6.38 11.86
CA SER A 92 0.45 -7.46 12.69
C SER A 92 0.62 -8.83 12.04
N ASP A 93 1.88 -9.16 11.71
CA ASP A 93 2.47 -10.38 12.23
C ASP A 93 4.00 -10.30 12.17
N GLU A 94 4.61 -10.64 13.29
CA GLU A 94 6.04 -10.90 13.42
C GLU A 94 6.38 -12.17 12.64
N SER A 95 7.44 -12.12 11.84
CA SER A 95 8.39 -13.23 11.76
C SER A 95 9.70 -12.74 11.17
N ASP A 96 10.75 -12.99 11.95
CA ASP A 96 12.16 -12.92 11.60
C ASP A 96 12.45 -13.48 10.20
N GLU A 97 13.21 -12.72 9.40
CA GLU A 97 14.54 -13.17 8.98
C GLU A 97 15.30 -12.07 8.23
N LYS A 98 16.49 -11.73 8.76
CA LYS A 98 17.62 -11.00 8.16
C LYS A 98 17.29 -9.78 7.29
N LYS A 99 16.55 -8.82 7.85
CA LYS A 99 16.51 -7.46 7.32
C LYS A 99 17.83 -6.75 7.61
N GLY A 100 18.61 -6.45 6.57
CA GLY A 100 19.77 -5.57 6.69
C GLY A 100 19.38 -4.25 7.37
N LYS A 101 20.30 -3.64 8.13
CA LYS A 101 20.04 -2.46 8.99
C LYS A 101 19.26 -1.32 8.30
N ALA A 102 19.39 -1.17 6.98
CA ALA A 102 18.63 -0.21 6.18
C ALA A 102 17.13 -0.52 6.09
N SER A 103 16.73 -1.79 5.98
CA SER A 103 15.31 -2.17 5.93
C SER A 103 14.60 -1.90 7.25
N LEU A 104 15.29 -2.06 8.39
CA LEU A 104 14.72 -1.74 9.70
C LEU A 104 14.45 -0.24 9.87
N ILE A 105 15.33 0.61 9.36
CA ILE A 105 15.14 2.07 9.38
C ILE A 105 13.95 2.45 8.49
N VAL A 106 13.87 1.89 7.28
CA VAL A 106 12.76 2.13 6.35
C VAL A 106 11.44 1.62 6.91
N ASP A 107 11.42 0.44 7.53
CA ASP A 107 10.22 -0.14 8.16
C ASP A 107 9.77 0.69 9.37
N PHE A 108 10.70 1.19 10.19
CA PHE A 108 10.40 2.03 11.35
C PHE A 108 9.81 3.39 10.93
N ILE A 109 10.43 4.04 9.94
CA ILE A 109 9.93 5.26 9.32
C ILE A 109 8.53 4.98 8.76
N SER A 110 8.39 3.99 7.88
CA SER A 110 7.12 3.69 7.22
C SER A 110 6.00 3.36 8.22
N GLY A 111 6.30 2.58 9.26
CA GLY A 111 5.33 2.22 10.31
C GLY A 111 4.84 3.43 11.13
N THR A 112 5.68 4.46 11.30
CA THR A 112 5.30 5.68 12.02
C THR A 112 4.49 6.63 11.12
N PHE A 113 4.80 6.70 9.83
CA PHE A 113 4.14 7.63 8.91
C PHE A 113 2.76 7.13 8.44
N VAL A 114 2.58 5.82 8.23
CA VAL A 114 1.32 5.23 7.74
C VAL A 114 0.09 5.67 8.56
N PRO A 115 0.10 5.61 9.91
CA PRO A 115 -1.04 6.07 10.72
C PRO A 115 -1.30 7.58 10.63
N VAL A 116 -0.30 8.39 10.29
CA VAL A 116 -0.36 9.86 10.25
C VAL A 116 -0.78 10.38 8.87
N LEU A 117 -0.57 9.59 7.82
CA LEU A 117 -0.90 9.94 6.44
C LEU A 117 -2.38 10.37 6.25
N PRO A 118 -3.40 9.67 6.79
CA PRO A 118 -4.80 10.05 6.59
C PRO A 118 -5.12 11.46 7.11
N ILE A 119 -4.58 11.82 8.28
CA ILE A 119 -4.81 13.13 8.91
C ILE A 119 -4.11 14.24 8.13
N LEU A 120 -2.87 14.00 7.68
CA LEU A 120 -2.12 14.96 6.85
C LEU A 120 -2.80 15.20 5.49
N VAL A 121 -3.28 14.14 4.85
CA VAL A 121 -4.01 14.24 3.58
C VAL A 121 -5.33 15.00 3.77
N ALA A 122 -6.08 14.72 4.84
CA ALA A 122 -7.31 15.44 5.15
C ALA A 122 -7.06 16.94 5.36
N ALA A 123 -6.07 17.31 6.17
CA ALA A 123 -5.72 18.72 6.43
C ALA A 123 -5.25 19.44 5.15
N GLY A 124 -4.45 18.77 4.32
CA GLY A 124 -3.97 19.31 3.04
C GLY A 124 -5.11 19.54 2.04
N LEU A 125 -6.02 18.58 1.90
CA LEU A 125 -7.17 18.70 1.00
C LEU A 125 -8.13 19.80 1.43
N VAL A 126 -8.44 19.92 2.74
CA VAL A 126 -9.29 21.00 3.26
C VAL A 126 -8.66 22.37 3.00
N SER A 127 -7.35 22.50 3.22
CA SER A 127 -6.60 23.73 2.95
C SER A 127 -6.57 24.09 1.46
N ALA A 128 -6.43 23.09 0.58
CA ALA A 128 -6.46 23.31 -0.87
C ALA A 128 -7.83 23.78 -1.34
N VAL A 129 -8.91 23.16 -0.87
CA VAL A 129 -10.28 23.55 -1.19
C VAL A 129 -10.57 24.98 -0.70
N LEU A 130 -10.19 25.31 0.54
CA LEU A 130 -10.32 26.67 1.09
C LEU A 130 -9.58 27.71 0.24
N ASN A 131 -8.34 27.42 -0.17
CA ASN A 131 -7.56 28.34 -1.01
C ASN A 131 -8.19 28.56 -2.39
N ILE A 132 -8.77 27.52 -2.99
CA ILE A 132 -9.50 27.64 -4.27
C ILE A 132 -10.74 28.51 -4.07
N CYS A 133 -11.50 28.31 -2.98
CA CYS A 133 -12.67 29.12 -2.65
C CYS A 133 -12.32 30.60 -2.41
N VAL A 134 -11.22 30.90 -1.73
CA VAL A 134 -10.77 32.29 -1.51
C VAL A 134 -10.28 32.93 -2.80
N THR A 135 -9.46 32.22 -3.58
CA THR A 135 -8.80 32.78 -4.77
C THR A 135 -9.74 32.92 -5.98
N PHE A 136 -10.65 31.97 -6.19
CA PHE A 136 -11.54 31.97 -7.37
C PHE A 136 -12.96 32.47 -7.10
N PHE A 137 -13.49 32.32 -5.88
CA PHE A 137 -14.85 32.76 -5.54
C PHE A 137 -14.89 34.09 -4.77
N GLY A 138 -13.74 34.73 -4.53
CA GLY A 138 -13.67 36.05 -3.89
C GLY A 138 -14.17 36.07 -2.45
N LEU A 139 -14.12 34.92 -1.75
CA LEU A 139 -14.41 34.85 -0.31
C LEU A 139 -13.40 35.71 0.44
N SER A 140 -13.83 36.89 0.88
CA SER A 140 -13.02 37.79 1.70
C SER A 140 -12.70 37.14 3.04
N SER A 141 -11.45 37.29 3.49
CA SER A 141 -10.90 36.79 4.77
C SER A 141 -11.63 37.32 6.02
N GLU A 142 -12.59 38.23 5.83
CA GLU A 142 -13.41 38.86 6.88
C GLU A 142 -14.80 38.23 7.00
N THR A 143 -15.17 37.31 6.10
CA THR A 143 -16.49 36.67 6.10
C THR A 143 -16.58 35.62 7.22
N GLY A 144 -17.64 35.63 8.04
CA GLY A 144 -17.81 34.69 9.15
C GLY A 144 -17.66 33.20 8.78
N THR A 145 -18.05 32.83 7.56
CA THR A 145 -17.88 31.46 7.03
C THR A 145 -16.41 31.07 6.83
N TYR A 146 -15.56 32.01 6.38
CA TYR A 146 -14.12 31.78 6.24
C TYR A 146 -13.47 31.63 7.61
N ILE A 147 -13.84 32.46 8.59
CA ILE A 147 -13.32 32.37 9.96
C ILE A 147 -13.69 31.03 10.59
N VAL A 148 -14.94 30.56 10.45
CA VAL A 148 -15.38 29.26 10.99
C VAL A 148 -14.65 28.09 10.32
N LEU A 149 -14.52 28.09 8.98
CA LEU A 149 -13.82 27.00 8.27
C LEU A 149 -12.30 27.00 8.53
N ASN A 150 -11.69 28.19 8.58
CA ASN A 150 -10.27 28.34 8.86
C ASN A 150 -9.95 27.97 10.32
N THR A 151 -10.82 28.33 11.27
CA THR A 151 -10.66 27.90 12.67
C THR A 151 -10.85 26.40 12.81
N ILE A 152 -11.86 25.78 12.21
CA ILE A 152 -12.03 24.32 12.24
C ILE A 152 -10.81 23.58 11.67
N ASN A 153 -10.18 24.12 10.61
CA ASN A 153 -9.02 23.50 9.99
C ASN A 153 -7.72 23.71 10.78
N ASN A 154 -7.47 24.92 11.30
CA ASN A 154 -6.21 25.25 11.98
C ASN A 154 -6.22 25.02 13.49
N GLU A 155 -7.37 25.03 14.16
CA GLU A 155 -7.44 24.91 15.63
C GLU A 155 -6.94 23.55 16.14
N PRO A 156 -7.27 22.39 15.52
CA PRO A 156 -6.70 21.10 15.94
C PRO A 156 -5.18 21.07 15.81
N VAL A 157 -4.64 21.69 14.76
CA VAL A 157 -3.19 21.74 14.50
C VAL A 157 -2.51 22.68 15.49
N ASN A 158 -3.07 23.87 15.72
CA ASN A 158 -2.52 24.82 16.68
C ASN A 158 -2.60 24.27 18.11
N ASN A 159 -3.72 23.69 18.51
CA ASN A 159 -3.91 23.15 19.84
C ASN A 159 -3.00 21.94 20.09
N PHE A 160 -2.76 21.11 19.07
CA PHE A 160 -1.76 20.04 19.14
C PHE A 160 -0.34 20.59 19.30
N VAL A 161 0.03 21.63 18.55
CA VAL A 161 1.35 22.29 18.67
C VAL A 161 1.52 22.99 20.02
N TYR A 162 0.52 23.72 20.51
CA TYR A 162 0.56 24.38 21.82
C TYR A 162 0.59 23.39 22.98
N SER A 163 -0.22 22.32 22.93
CA SER A 163 -0.18 21.25 23.92
C SER A 163 1.17 20.54 23.93
N TYR A 164 1.74 20.26 22.75
CA TYR A 164 3.07 19.66 22.64
C TYR A 164 4.19 20.58 23.17
N LEU A 165 4.14 21.88 22.85
CA LEU A 165 5.09 22.88 23.38
C LEU A 165 4.95 23.08 24.90
N PHE A 166 3.72 23.05 25.41
CA PHE A 166 3.42 23.13 26.84
C PHE A 166 3.95 21.90 27.59
N LEU A 167 3.71 20.69 27.08
CA LEU A 167 4.23 19.45 27.65
C LEU A 167 5.76 19.40 27.60
N ARG A 168 6.39 19.90 26.52
CA ARG A 168 7.85 19.99 26.40
C ARG A 168 8.47 21.00 27.37
N ASN A 169 7.84 22.14 27.62
CA ASN A 169 8.35 23.14 28.57
C ASN A 169 8.16 22.71 30.04
N ASN A 170 7.16 21.89 30.36
CA ASN A 170 6.91 21.41 31.73
C ASN A 170 7.70 20.14 32.13
N GLN A 171 8.51 19.56 31.23
CA GLN A 171 9.38 18.41 31.51
C GLN A 171 10.82 18.79 31.91
N ASN A 172 11.11 20.09 32.11
CA ASN A 172 12.45 20.61 32.45
C ASN A 172 12.57 21.16 33.89
N TYR A 173 11.72 20.70 34.82
CA TYR A 173 11.87 20.93 36.27
C TYR A 173 11.79 19.62 37.04
#